data_AF-W2D3I9-F1
#
_entry.id   AF-W2D3I9-F1
#
_cell.length_a   1.000
_cell.length_b   1.000
_cell.length_c   1.000
_cell.angle_alpha   90.00
_cell.angle_beta   90.00
_cell.angle_gamma   90.00
#
_symmetry.space_group_name_H-M   'P 1'
#
loop_
_entity.id
_entity.type
_entity.pdbx_description
1 polymer ?
#
loop_
_entity_poly.entity_id
_entity_poly.type
_entity_poly.pdbx_seq_one_letter_code
_entity_poly.pdbx_strand_id
1 'polypeptide(L)'
;SEAQVKEAVDKVKAALGTVKAEIVNEENWGLKKLAYPIDKKTTGFYWLLEFKAVPEAVEVLETQFRRDERVIRFLTFRQDKFAAEYAAKRRGLKASKERESAEKANQ
;
A
#
# COMPACT_ATOMS: atom_id res chain seq x y z
N SER A 1 -17.47 3.26 0.51
CA SER A 1 -17.31 3.61 1.94
C SER A 1 -15.92 3.18 2.41
N GLU A 2 -15.40 3.72 3.51
CA GLU A 2 -14.10 3.29 4.06
C GLU A 2 -14.06 1.79 4.34
N ALA A 3 -15.18 1.21 4.78
CA ALA A 3 -15.32 -0.23 4.96
C ALA A 3 -15.04 -1.03 3.66
N GLN A 4 -15.57 -0.57 2.52
CA GLN A 4 -15.32 -1.20 1.22
C GLN A 4 -13.86 -1.10 0.77
N VAL A 5 -13.17 0.00 1.12
CA VAL A 5 -11.75 0.17 0.82
C VAL A 5 -10.93 -0.82 1.64
N LYS A 6 -11.23 -0.93 2.94
CA LYS A 6 -10.55 -1.88 3.82
C LYS A 6 -10.74 -3.32 3.35
N GLU A 7 -11.95 -3.69 2.97
CA GLU A 7 -12.25 -5.01 2.41
C GLU A 7 -11.45 -5.30 1.12
N ALA A 8 -11.34 -4.33 0.22
CA ALA A 8 -10.54 -4.47 -0.99
C ALA A 8 -9.05 -4.68 -0.66
N VAL A 9 -8.53 -3.95 0.32
CA VAL A 9 -7.14 -4.11 0.79
C VAL A 9 -6.93 -5.46 1.46
N ASP A 10 -7.86 -5.91 2.28
CA ASP A 10 -7.78 -7.20 2.98
C ASP A 10 -7.80 -8.38 1.98
N LYS A 11 -8.56 -8.26 0.89
CA LYS A 11 -8.52 -9.21 -0.24
C LYS A 11 -7.15 -9.26 -0.92
N VAL A 12 -6.51 -8.10 -1.10
CA VAL A 12 -5.15 -8.01 -1.67
C VAL A 12 -4.13 -8.63 -0.73
N LYS A 13 -4.24 -8.40 0.58
CA LYS A 13 -3.38 -9.05 1.59
C LYS A 13 -3.57 -10.56 1.61
N ALA A 14 -4.81 -11.04 1.50
CA ALA A 14 -5.09 -12.47 1.41
C ALA A 14 -4.43 -13.08 0.16
N ALA A 15 -4.50 -12.40 -0.98
CA ALA A 15 -3.82 -12.82 -2.21
C ALA A 15 -2.29 -12.83 -2.07
N LEU A 16 -1.70 -11.90 -1.31
CA LEU A 16 -0.26 -11.93 -1.00
C LEU A 16 0.10 -13.11 -0.09
N GLY A 17 -0.76 -13.43 0.89
CA GLY A 17 -0.57 -14.57 1.78
C GLY A 17 -0.59 -15.93 1.07
N THR A 18 -1.45 -16.12 0.06
CA THR A 18 -1.49 -17.38 -0.70
C THR A 18 -0.21 -17.62 -1.51
N VAL A 19 0.46 -16.56 -1.95
CA VAL A 19 1.71 -16.65 -2.72
C VAL A 19 2.96 -16.59 -1.83
N LYS A 20 2.80 -16.82 -0.51
CA LYS A 20 3.88 -16.79 0.49
C LYS A 20 4.69 -15.48 0.48
N ALA A 21 4.03 -14.36 0.20
CA ALA A 21 4.64 -13.04 0.30
C ALA A 21 4.67 -12.58 1.78
N GLU A 22 5.78 -11.98 2.19
CA GLU A 22 5.94 -11.35 3.50
C GLU A 22 5.58 -9.86 3.39
N ILE A 23 4.56 -9.40 4.11
CA ILE A 23 4.22 -7.98 4.17
C ILE A 23 5.16 -7.30 5.17
N VAL A 24 5.94 -6.34 4.70
CA VAL A 24 6.94 -5.62 5.50
C VAL A 24 6.36 -4.35 6.11
N ASN A 25 5.54 -3.64 5.35
CA ASN A 25 4.97 -2.37 5.78
C ASN A 25 3.65 -2.07 5.07
N GLU A 26 2.79 -1.34 5.77
CA GLU A 26 1.50 -0.92 5.28
C GLU A 26 1.28 0.55 5.66
N GLU A 27 0.92 1.37 4.67
CA GLU A 27 0.55 2.76 4.93
C GLU A 27 -0.77 3.10 4.22
N ASN A 28 -1.76 3.49 5.01
CA ASN A 28 -2.98 4.10 4.50
C ASN A 28 -2.78 5.61 4.36
N TRP A 29 -2.84 6.11 3.13
CA TRP A 29 -2.70 7.53 2.82
C TRP A 29 -4.04 8.26 2.76
N GLY A 30 -5.15 7.52 2.89
CA GLY A 30 -6.50 8.03 2.89
C GLY A 30 -6.95 8.57 1.53
N LEU A 31 -7.99 9.39 1.57
CA LEU A 31 -8.56 10.03 0.39
C LEU A 31 -7.66 11.16 -0.10
N LYS A 32 -7.24 11.11 -1.36
CA LYS A 32 -6.51 12.19 -2.02
C LYS A 32 -7.18 12.60 -3.32
N LYS A 33 -6.98 13.86 -3.71
CA LYS A 33 -7.44 14.39 -4.99
C LYS A 33 -6.47 13.97 -6.09
N LEU A 34 -7.01 13.45 -7.20
CA LEU A 34 -6.23 13.08 -8.37
C LEU A 34 -5.84 14.34 -9.16
N ALA A 35 -4.67 14.31 -9.81
CA ALA A 35 -4.23 15.40 -10.68
C ALA A 35 -5.17 15.58 -11.89
N TYR A 36 -5.70 14.48 -12.42
CA TYR A 36 -6.70 14.43 -13.48
C TYR A 36 -7.69 13.29 -13.20
N PRO A 37 -8.92 13.35 -13.75
CA PRO A 37 -9.90 12.31 -13.53
C PRO A 37 -9.49 10.98 -14.16
N ILE A 38 -9.69 9.88 -13.43
CA ILE A 38 -9.54 8.50 -13.94
C ILE A 38 -10.92 7.85 -13.82
N ASP A 39 -11.44 7.28 -14.91
CA ASP A 39 -12.80 6.70 -14.95
C ASP A 39 -13.89 7.63 -14.38
N LYS A 40 -13.76 8.93 -14.71
CA LYS A 40 -14.65 10.00 -14.22
C LYS A 40 -14.63 10.22 -12.70
N LYS A 41 -13.69 9.62 -11.97
CA LYS A 41 -13.43 9.86 -10.54
C LYS A 41 -12.36 10.95 -10.39
N THR A 42 -12.56 11.89 -9.47
CA THR A 42 -11.63 13.00 -9.19
C THR A 42 -10.84 12.81 -7.89
N THR A 43 -11.24 11.85 -7.06
CA THR A 43 -10.62 11.48 -5.80
C THR A 43 -10.42 9.97 -5.73
N GLY A 44 -9.44 9.53 -4.94
CA GLY A 44 -9.15 8.11 -4.75
C GLY A 44 -8.52 7.85 -3.38
N PHE A 45 -8.71 6.65 -2.86
CA PHE A 45 -8.02 6.19 -1.66
C PHE A 45 -6.67 5.60 -2.04
N TYR A 46 -5.61 6.06 -1.38
CA TYR A 46 -4.26 5.59 -1.63
C TYR A 46 -3.82 4.64 -0.52
N TRP A 47 -3.27 3.50 -0.94
CA TRP A 47 -2.66 2.53 -0.04
C TRP A 47 -1.27 2.18 -0.55
N LEU A 48 -0.30 2.16 0.35
CA LEU A 48 1.04 1.68 0.07
C LEU A 48 1.23 0.35 0.81
N LEU A 49 1.53 -0.69 0.04
CA LEU A 49 1.88 -2.01 0.56
C LEU A 49 3.31 -2.31 0.15
N GLU A 50 4.15 -2.60 1.13
CA GLU A 50 5.51 -3.07 0.91
C GLU A 50 5.58 -4.54 1.29
N PHE A 51 6.03 -5.37 0.35
CA PHE A 51 6.09 -6.80 0.54
C PHE A 51 7.35 -7.38 -0.11
N LYS A 52 7.79 -8.52 0.41
CA LYS A 52 8.78 -9.39 -0.22
C LYS A 52 8.06 -10.58 -0.80
N ALA A 53 8.25 -10.84 -2.08
CA ALA A 53 7.67 -11.99 -2.76
C ALA A 53 8.61 -12.49 -3.84
N VAL A 54 8.34 -13.71 -4.31
CA VAL A 54 8.94 -14.23 -5.53
C VAL A 54 8.37 -13.48 -6.75
N PRO A 55 9.12 -13.32 -7.86
CA PRO A 55 8.68 -12.55 -9.03
C PRO A 55 7.33 -13.00 -9.60
N GLU A 56 7.05 -14.30 -9.58
CA GLU A 56 5.82 -14.91 -10.09
C GLU A 56 4.58 -14.42 -9.34
N ALA A 57 4.73 -13.98 -8.09
CA ALA A 57 3.64 -13.42 -7.30
C ALA A 57 3.10 -12.12 -7.86
N VAL A 58 3.94 -11.33 -8.55
CA VAL A 58 3.57 -10.03 -9.10
C VAL A 58 2.54 -10.18 -10.21
N GLU A 59 2.71 -11.16 -11.11
CA GLU A 59 1.77 -11.39 -12.21
C GLU A 59 0.37 -11.79 -11.72
N VAL A 60 0.33 -12.65 -10.70
CA VAL A 60 -0.92 -13.08 -10.06
C VAL A 60 -1.60 -11.89 -9.39
N LEU A 61 -0.82 -11.06 -8.68
CA LEU A 61 -1.31 -9.86 -8.01
C LEU A 61 -1.87 -8.83 -9.00
N GLU A 62 -1.15 -8.55 -10.08
CA GLU A 62 -1.62 -7.63 -11.13
C GLU A 62 -2.88 -8.13 -11.81
N THR A 63 -2.99 -9.44 -12.03
CA THR A 63 -4.21 -10.05 -12.56
C THR A 63 -5.40 -9.82 -11.61
N GLN A 64 -5.20 -9.94 -10.30
CA GLN A 64 -6.25 -9.65 -9.32
C GLN A 64 -6.62 -8.17 -9.29
N PHE A 65 -5.64 -7.25 -9.37
CA PHE A 65 -5.92 -5.82 -9.45
C PHE A 65 -6.75 -5.45 -10.68
N ARG A 66 -6.45 -6.05 -11.85
CA ARG A 66 -7.23 -5.81 -13.07
C ARG A 66 -8.65 -6.39 -13.01
N ARG A 67 -8.85 -7.49 -12.28
CA ARG A 67 -10.18 -8.11 -12.09
C ARG A 67 -11.06 -7.35 -11.10
N ASP A 68 -10.46 -6.58 -10.20
CA ASP A 68 -11.19 -5.83 -9.18
C ASP A 68 -11.48 -4.40 -9.66
N GLU A 69 -12.70 -4.16 -10.13
CA GLU A 69 -13.14 -2.85 -10.64
C GLU A 69 -13.07 -1.72 -9.60
N ARG A 70 -12.89 -2.05 -8.31
CA ARG A 70 -12.69 -1.06 -7.25
C ARG A 70 -11.29 -0.42 -7.32
N VAL A 71 -10.33 -1.10 -7.96
CA VAL A 71 -8.95 -0.62 -8.14
C VAL A 71 -8.81 0.10 -9.47
N ILE A 72 -8.85 1.43 -9.44
CA ILE A 72 -8.76 2.26 -10.65
C ILE A 72 -7.32 2.45 -11.16
N ARG A 73 -6.32 2.24 -10.30
CA ARG A 73 -4.90 2.37 -10.64
C ARG A 73 -4.04 1.62 -9.65
N PHE A 74 -3.02 0.93 -10.14
CA PHE A 74 -1.97 0.32 -9.33
C PHE A 74 -0.61 0.60 -9.96
N LEU A 75 0.44 0.52 -9.15
CA LEU A 75 1.83 0.60 -9.59
C LEU A 75 2.63 -0.34 -8.70
N THR A 76 3.15 -1.40 -9.30
CA THR A 76 4.11 -2.29 -8.66
C THR A 76 5.49 -1.94 -9.18
N PHE A 77 6.44 -1.73 -8.28
CA PHE A 77 7.83 -1.50 -8.66
C PHE A 77 8.75 -2.33 -7.77
N ARG A 78 9.83 -2.85 -8.36
CA ARG A 78 10.87 -3.57 -7.62
C ARG A 78 11.81 -2.55 -6.98
N GLN A 79 12.02 -2.68 -5.67
CA GLN A 79 13.05 -1.89 -4.98
C GLN A 79 14.44 -2.42 -5.33
N ASP A 80 15.33 -1.54 -5.74
CA ASP A 80 16.76 -1.84 -5.83
C ASP A 80 17.42 -1.75 -4.43
N LYS A 81 18.74 -1.98 -4.37
CA LYS A 81 19.48 -1.97 -3.10
C LYS A 81 19.34 -0.64 -2.36
N PHE A 82 19.50 0.48 -3.08
CA PHE A 82 19.49 1.81 -2.48
C PHE A 82 18.08 2.24 -2.07
N ALA A 83 17.07 1.90 -2.87
CA ALA A 83 15.67 2.13 -2.56
C ALA A 83 15.24 1.37 -1.31
N ALA A 84 15.66 0.11 -1.17
CA ALA A 84 15.35 -0.70 0.00
C ALA A 84 15.97 -0.13 1.29
N GLU A 85 17.23 0.31 1.25
CA GLU A 85 17.89 0.99 2.38
C GLU A 85 17.18 2.31 2.73
N TYR A 86 16.82 3.10 1.71
CA TYR A 86 16.07 4.35 1.90
C TYR A 86 14.68 4.10 2.51
N ALA A 87 13.95 3.10 2.02
CA ALA A 87 12.64 2.73 2.54
C ALA A 87 12.74 2.29 4.00
N ALA A 88 13.72 1.47 4.36
CA ALA A 88 13.97 1.07 5.74
C ALA A 88 14.24 2.27 6.65
N LYS A 89 15.09 3.22 6.22
CA LYS A 89 15.36 4.46 6.95
C LYS A 89 14.10 5.33 7.10
N ARG A 90 13.32 5.48 6.03
CA ARG A 90 12.06 6.25 6.04
C ARG A 90 11.06 5.67 7.03
N ARG A 91 10.93 4.34 7.09
CA ARG A 91 10.07 3.66 8.07
C ARG A 91 10.53 3.94 9.49
N GLY A 92 11.84 3.84 9.77
CA GLY A 92 12.40 4.15 11.09
C GLY A 92 12.09 5.57 11.55
N LEU A 93 12.27 6.56 10.66
CA LEU A 93 11.96 7.97 10.94
C LEU A 93 10.46 8.22 11.15
N LYS A 94 9.61 7.52 10.41
CA LYS A 94 8.15 7.65 10.56
C LYS A 94 7.69 7.07 11.89
N ALA A 95 8.20 5.90 12.27
CA ALA A 95 7.90 5.24 13.54
C ALA A 95 8.37 6.07 14.75
N SER A 96 9.54 6.73 14.68
CA SER A 96 10.00 7.62 15.75
C SER A 96 9.09 8.84 15.90
N LYS A 97 8.70 9.45 14.77
CA LYS A 97 7.81 10.63 14.76
C LYS A 97 6.41 10.31 15.30
N GLU A 98 5.88 9.13 14.98
CA GLU A 98 4.59 8.66 15.51
C GLU A 98 4.66 8.46 17.04
N ARG A 99 5.75 7.88 17.55
CA ARG A 99 5.98 7.74 19.01
C ARG A 99 6.07 9.09 19.73
N GLU A 100 6.85 10.03 19.19
CA GLU A 100 6.96 11.39 19.75
C GLU A 100 5.62 12.12 19.76
N SER A 101 4.79 11.92 18.73
CA SER A 101 3.44 12.52 18.69
C SER A 101 2.49 11.91 19.70
N ALA A 102 2.62 10.61 20.00
CA ALA A 102 1.82 9.92 21.00
C ALA A 102 2.21 10.32 22.44
N GLU A 103 3.50 10.51 22.72
CA GLU A 103 3.99 10.98 24.02
C GLU A 103 3.54 12.42 24.33
N LYS A 104 3.54 13.31 23.32
CA LYS A 104 3.05 14.69 23.46
C LYS A 104 1.53 14.80 23.60
N ALA A 105 0.78 13.82 23.10
CA ALA A 105 -0.68 13.80 23.24
C ALA A 105 -1.15 13.27 24.61
N ASN A 106 -0.25 12.66 25.38
CA ASN A 106 -0.51 12.08 26.69
C ASN A 106 0.05 12.92 27.86
N GLN A 107 0.61 14.09 27.55
CA GLN A 107 0.96 15.18 28.48
C GLN A 107 -0.07 16.30 28.35
#